data_AF-A0A961H186-F1
#
_entry.id   AF-A0A961H186-F1
#
_cell.length_a   1.000
_cell.length_b   1.000
_cell.length_c   1.000
_cell.angle_alpha   90.00
_cell.angle_beta   90.00
_cell.angle_gamma   90.00
#
_symmetry.space_group_name_H-M   'P 1'
#
loop_
_entity.id
_entity.type
_entity.pdbx_description
1 polymer ?
#
loop_
_entity_poly.entity_id
_entity_poly.type
_entity_poly.pdbx_seq_one_letter_code
_entity_poly.pdbx_strand_id
1 'polypeptide(L)'
;MFDPNLPAANSPNSSAQMRGQLNGLKELIDAIQTIGSATVDGVNTLPPGSPAAVTLSVNSGTLHFTFDLPQGDTGATGSTGADGSAGPQGPEGPAGAQGNDGPPGPEGPQGPMGEISNMDLSNAISGTSSNSNGVATLGLVASSPPTQNEMQAVADKLDELINALRR
;
A
#
# COMPACT_ATOMS: atom_id res chain seq x y z
N MET A 1 37.14 10.03 46.10
CA MET A 1 37.28 8.62 45.64
C MET A 1 37.91 8.72 44.26
N PHE A 2 39.21 8.44 44.14
CA PHE A 2 39.91 8.42 42.85
C PHE A 2 39.45 7.16 42.12
N ASP A 3 38.90 7.31 40.91
CA ASP A 3 38.75 6.16 40.00
C ASP A 3 40.13 5.94 39.37
N PRO A 4 40.85 4.87 39.74
CA PRO A 4 42.22 4.64 39.30
C PRO A 4 42.34 4.38 37.79
N ASN A 5 41.22 4.21 37.08
CA ASN A 5 41.19 3.98 35.64
C ASN A 5 40.97 5.26 34.81
N LEU A 6 40.70 6.39 35.46
CA LEU A 6 40.57 7.69 34.78
C LEU A 6 41.96 8.31 34.57
N PRO A 7 42.38 8.58 33.31
CA PRO A 7 43.67 9.22 33.06
C PRO A 7 43.73 10.60 33.73
N ALA A 8 44.89 10.94 34.30
CA ALA A 8 45.07 12.23 34.98
C ALA A 8 44.81 13.40 34.01
N ALA A 9 44.20 14.48 34.50
CA ALA A 9 43.90 15.65 33.69
C ALA A 9 45.18 16.16 32.99
N ASN A 10 45.09 16.44 31.69
CA ASN A 10 46.19 16.89 30.82
C ASN A 10 47.29 15.84 30.52
N SER A 11 47.03 14.56 30.75
CA SER A 11 47.92 13.49 30.24
C SER A 11 47.88 13.47 28.71
N PRO A 12 49.01 13.28 28.01
CA PRO A 12 49.00 13.09 26.56
C PRO A 12 48.17 11.84 26.22
N ASN A 13 47.11 12.02 25.42
CA ASN A 13 46.28 10.91 24.98
C ASN A 13 47.16 9.92 24.20
N SER A 14 47.33 8.71 24.73
CA SER A 14 48.10 7.69 24.04
C SER A 14 47.39 7.30 22.73
N SER A 15 48.16 7.03 21.68
CA SER A 15 47.60 6.52 20.42
C SER A 15 46.81 5.22 20.61
N ALA A 16 47.18 4.41 21.61
CA ALA A 16 46.43 3.22 22.03
C ALA A 16 45.03 3.56 22.59
N GLN A 17 44.91 4.54 23.50
CA GLN A 17 43.62 4.99 24.02
C GLN A 17 42.74 5.60 22.93
N MET A 18 43.30 6.44 22.06
CA MET A 18 42.53 7.03 20.96
C MET A 18 42.03 5.96 19.99
N ARG A 19 42.85 4.96 19.65
CA ARG A 19 42.41 3.81 18.84
C ARG A 19 41.31 2.99 19.52
N GLY A 20 41.41 2.76 20.84
CA GLY A 20 40.36 2.08 21.60
C GLY A 20 39.04 2.83 21.60
N GLN A 21 39.08 4.15 21.81
CA GLN A 21 37.89 5.01 21.74
C GLN A 21 37.27 5.03 20.35
N LEU A 22 38.07 5.15 19.29
CA LEU A 22 37.59 5.11 17.90
C LEU A 22 37.00 3.76 17.52
N ASN A 23 37.58 2.65 18.00
CA ASN A 23 37.02 1.31 17.81
C ASN A 23 35.67 1.17 18.52
N GLY A 24 35.56 1.63 19.77
CA GLY A 24 34.30 1.59 20.50
C GLY A 24 33.20 2.47 19.86
N LEU A 25 33.57 3.63 19.33
CA LEU A 25 32.65 4.46 18.54
C LEU A 25 32.23 3.77 17.25
N LYS A 26 33.15 3.08 16.56
CA LYS A 26 32.83 2.29 15.38
C LYS A 26 31.88 1.14 15.70
N GLU A 27 32.10 0.41 16.79
CA GLU A 27 31.19 -0.64 17.25
C GLU A 27 29.80 -0.09 17.58
N LEU A 28 29.72 1.09 18.21
CA LEU A 28 28.45 1.79 18.46
C LEU A 28 27.75 2.21 17.17
N ILE A 29 28.50 2.72 16.18
CA ILE A 29 27.96 3.12 14.88
C ILE A 29 27.48 1.91 14.09
N ASP A 30 28.25 0.82 14.09
CA ASP A 30 27.86 -0.44 13.44
C ASP A 30 26.64 -1.10 14.14
N ALA A 31 26.45 -0.83 15.45
CA ALA A 31 25.29 -1.26 16.21
C ALA A 31 24.02 -0.41 15.93
N ILE A 32 24.13 0.72 15.22
CA ILE A 32 22.97 1.44 14.71
C ILE A 32 22.31 0.55 13.67
N GLN A 33 21.14 -0.01 14.01
CA GLN A 33 20.40 -0.86 13.09
C GLN A 33 20.02 -0.06 11.85
N THR A 34 20.71 -0.34 10.75
CA THR A 34 20.37 0.22 9.45
C THR A 34 19.15 -0.55 8.96
N ILE A 35 18.05 0.17 8.70
CA ILE A 35 16.85 -0.47 8.16
C ILE A 35 17.02 -0.62 6.66
N GLY A 36 17.24 -1.85 6.21
CA GLY A 36 17.48 -2.18 4.80
C GLY A 36 16.23 -2.69 4.08
N SER A 37 15.22 -3.15 4.82
CA SER A 37 13.99 -3.70 4.23
C SER A 37 12.80 -3.62 5.18
N ALA A 38 11.62 -3.92 4.65
CA ALA A 38 10.36 -3.97 5.37
C ALA A 38 9.53 -5.17 4.90
N THR A 39 8.86 -5.85 5.82
CA THR A 39 8.01 -7.00 5.56
C THR A 39 6.71 -6.92 6.34
N VAL A 40 5.66 -7.55 5.79
CA VAL A 40 4.39 -7.74 6.48
C VAL A 40 4.34 -9.18 6.98
N ASP A 41 4.29 -9.35 8.29
CA ASP A 41 4.31 -10.65 8.94
C ASP A 41 2.92 -11.27 9.02
N GLY A 42 1.88 -10.44 9.07
CA GLY A 42 0.51 -10.93 9.17
C GLY A 42 -0.55 -9.84 9.00
N VAL A 43 -1.72 -10.30 8.59
CA VAL A 43 -2.95 -9.52 8.56
C VAL A 43 -4.04 -10.33 9.28
N ASN A 44 -4.49 -9.85 10.42
CA ASN A 44 -5.53 -10.48 11.22
C ASN A 44 -6.87 -9.79 10.96
N THR A 45 -7.93 -10.59 10.82
CA THR A 45 -9.30 -10.06 10.74
C THR A 45 -9.89 -9.97 12.14
N LEU A 46 -10.29 -8.77 12.54
CA LEU A 46 -10.98 -8.49 13.80
C LEU A 46 -12.51 -8.51 13.60
N PRO A 47 -13.30 -8.68 14.67
CA PRO A 47 -14.75 -8.51 14.60
C PRO A 47 -15.16 -7.12 14.06
N PRO A 48 -16.34 -7.00 13.41
CA PRO A 48 -16.86 -5.72 12.96
C PRO A 48 -16.91 -4.66 14.06
N GLY A 49 -16.56 -3.42 13.72
CA GLY A 49 -16.53 -2.29 14.66
C GLY A 49 -15.29 -2.20 15.55
N SER A 50 -14.37 -3.17 15.49
CA SER A 50 -13.09 -3.08 16.20
C SER A 50 -12.19 -1.99 15.58
N PRO A 51 -11.42 -1.23 16.38
CA PRO A 51 -10.47 -0.27 15.83
C PRO A 51 -9.36 -0.99 15.08
N ALA A 52 -8.99 -0.49 13.91
CA ALA A 52 -7.84 -0.99 13.17
C ALA A 52 -6.54 -0.61 13.90
N ALA A 53 -5.57 -1.52 13.91
CA ALA A 53 -4.27 -1.31 14.54
C ALA A 53 -3.12 -1.85 13.67
N VAL A 54 -1.94 -1.27 13.86
CA VAL A 54 -0.69 -1.73 13.24
C VAL A 54 0.35 -1.85 14.34
N THR A 55 0.96 -3.03 14.44
CA THR A 55 2.11 -3.27 15.31
C THR A 55 3.39 -3.25 14.47
N LEU A 56 4.41 -2.54 14.94
CA LEU A 56 5.71 -2.45 14.30
C LEU A 56 6.80 -2.99 15.22
N SER A 57 7.65 -3.86 14.68
CA SER A 57 8.89 -4.27 15.35
C SER A 57 10.08 -4.18 14.40
N VAL A 58 11.28 -4.06 14.97
CA VAL A 58 12.53 -4.03 14.20
C VAL A 58 13.33 -5.27 14.54
N ASN A 59 13.61 -6.10 13.54
CA ASN A 59 14.43 -7.29 13.69
C ASN A 59 15.54 -7.29 12.64
N SER A 60 16.80 -7.30 13.09
CA SER A 60 17.97 -7.43 12.22
C SER A 60 17.97 -6.45 11.04
N GLY A 61 17.54 -5.20 11.26
CA GLY A 61 17.45 -4.18 10.20
C GLY A 61 16.25 -4.33 9.25
N THR A 62 15.25 -5.13 9.60
CA THR A 62 13.98 -5.24 8.88
C THR A 62 12.84 -4.68 9.73
N LEU A 63 11.98 -3.85 9.13
CA LEU A 63 10.72 -3.43 9.74
C LEU A 63 9.67 -4.52 9.53
N HIS A 64 9.13 -5.03 10.63
CA HIS A 64 8.11 -6.06 10.66
C HIS A 64 6.76 -5.44 11.04
N PHE A 65 5.80 -5.51 10.12
CA PHE A 65 4.44 -5.01 10.30
C PHE A 65 3.44 -6.15 10.52
N THR A 66 2.57 -5.98 11.51
CA THR A 66 1.36 -6.80 11.67
C THR A 66 0.15 -5.90 11.67
N PHE A 67 -0.82 -6.19 10.81
CA PHE A 67 -2.06 -5.42 10.68
C PHE A 67 -3.22 -6.16 11.34
N ASP A 68 -3.98 -5.48 12.18
CA ASP A 68 -5.24 -5.98 12.72
C ASP A 68 -6.37 -5.12 12.13
N LEU A 69 -7.14 -5.69 11.20
CA LEU A 69 -8.15 -4.98 10.42
C LEU A 69 -9.56 -5.49 10.74
N PRO A 70 -10.55 -4.63 11.01
CA PRO A 70 -11.93 -5.07 11.24
C PRO A 70 -12.55 -5.69 9.99
N GLN A 71 -13.36 -6.72 10.20
CA GLN A 71 -14.23 -7.28 9.18
C GLN A 71 -15.21 -6.20 8.70
N GLY A 72 -15.46 -6.18 7.38
CA GLY A 72 -16.46 -5.31 6.79
C GLY A 72 -17.88 -5.64 7.28
N ASP A 73 -18.80 -4.69 7.06
CA ASP A 73 -20.20 -4.87 7.41
C ASP A 73 -20.82 -6.06 6.66
N THR A 74 -21.79 -6.73 7.28
CA THR A 74 -22.59 -7.77 6.63
C THR A 74 -23.29 -7.19 5.41
N GLY A 75 -23.25 -7.90 4.27
CA GLY A 75 -23.96 -7.51 3.05
C GLY A 75 -25.47 -7.38 3.27
N ALA A 76 -26.13 -6.55 2.46
CA ALA A 76 -27.58 -6.40 2.50
C ALA A 76 -28.29 -7.72 2.14
N THR A 77 -29.43 -7.99 2.78
CA THR A 77 -30.32 -9.10 2.41
C THR A 77 -30.78 -8.98 0.96
N GLY A 78 -30.79 -10.10 0.21
CA GLY A 78 -31.25 -10.15 -1.18
C GLY A 78 -32.72 -9.74 -1.34
N SER A 79 -33.10 -9.30 -2.54
CA SER A 79 -34.49 -8.98 -2.88
C SER A 79 -35.38 -10.22 -2.84
N THR A 80 -36.61 -10.08 -2.35
CA THR A 80 -37.64 -11.11 -2.47
C THR A 80 -37.85 -11.50 -3.94
N GLY A 81 -37.97 -12.81 -4.22
CA GLY A 81 -38.23 -13.30 -5.58
C GLY A 81 -39.55 -12.77 -6.15
N ALA A 82 -39.66 -12.69 -7.47
CA ALA A 82 -40.90 -12.31 -8.14
C ALA A 82 -42.02 -13.30 -7.81
N ASP A 83 -43.25 -12.78 -7.68
CA ASP A 83 -44.43 -13.62 -7.52
C ASP A 83 -44.52 -14.64 -8.66
N GLY A 84 -44.91 -15.87 -8.33
CA GLY A 84 -45.13 -16.92 -9.33
C GLY A 84 -46.21 -16.49 -10.33
N SER A 85 -46.01 -16.82 -11.61
CA SER A 85 -47.04 -16.62 -12.62
C SER A 85 -48.35 -17.29 -12.19
N ALA A 86 -49.48 -16.62 -12.41
CA ALA A 86 -50.79 -17.21 -12.18
C ALA A 86 -50.88 -18.58 -12.84
N GLY A 87 -51.40 -19.58 -12.12
CA GLY A 87 -51.54 -20.94 -12.64
C GLY A 87 -52.45 -20.96 -13.89
N PRO A 88 -52.24 -21.92 -14.81
CA PRO A 88 -53.13 -22.08 -15.95
C PRO A 88 -54.57 -22.33 -15.48
N GLN A 89 -55.55 -21.81 -16.22
CA GLN A 89 -56.97 -22.10 -15.96
C GLN A 89 -57.19 -23.62 -16.01
N GLY A 90 -57.73 -24.18 -14.92
CA GLY A 90 -57.98 -25.62 -14.82
C GLY A 90 -59.06 -26.11 -15.79
N PRO A 91 -58.99 -27.37 -16.24
CA PRO A 91 -60.12 -28.02 -16.94
C PRO A 91 -61.29 -28.25 -15.96
N GLU A 92 -62.53 -28.23 -16.44
CA GLU A 92 -63.73 -28.42 -15.63
C GLU A 92 -63.79 -29.86 -15.02
N GLY A 93 -63.96 -29.99 -13.70
CA GLY A 93 -64.05 -31.30 -13.03
C GLY A 93 -64.61 -31.26 -11.58
N PRO A 94 -65.16 -32.38 -11.06
CA PRO A 94 -65.90 -32.44 -9.79
C PRO A 94 -65.00 -32.39 -8.53
N ALA A 95 -65.55 -31.94 -7.40
CA ALA A 95 -64.77 -31.46 -6.25
C ALA A 95 -64.11 -32.53 -5.35
N GLY A 96 -62.85 -32.26 -4.93
CA GLY A 96 -62.08 -33.01 -3.92
C GLY A 96 -61.02 -32.14 -3.22
N ALA A 97 -60.61 -32.51 -1.99
CA ALA A 97 -59.77 -31.68 -1.11
C ALA A 97 -58.28 -31.63 -1.50
N GLN A 98 -57.68 -30.44 -1.40
CA GLN A 98 -56.35 -30.07 -1.87
C GLN A 98 -55.23 -30.43 -0.87
N GLY A 99 -54.10 -30.94 -1.37
CA GLY A 99 -52.90 -31.28 -0.59
C GLY A 99 -51.99 -30.08 -0.28
N ASN A 100 -51.13 -30.24 0.74
CA ASN A 100 -50.24 -29.18 1.25
C ASN A 100 -49.05 -28.88 0.30
N ASP A 101 -48.64 -27.61 0.27
CA ASP A 101 -47.58 -27.08 -0.59
C ASP A 101 -46.16 -27.58 -0.24
N GLY A 102 -45.29 -27.66 -1.26
CA GLY A 102 -43.88 -28.05 -1.12
C GLY A 102 -42.95 -26.90 -0.70
N PRO A 103 -41.72 -27.20 -0.22
CA PRO A 103 -40.81 -26.20 0.30
C PRO A 103 -40.22 -25.28 -0.81
N PRO A 104 -39.80 -24.05 -0.46
CA PRO A 104 -39.17 -23.12 -1.40
C PRO A 104 -37.88 -23.66 -2.03
N GLY A 105 -37.60 -23.28 -3.28
CA GLY A 105 -36.36 -23.60 -3.99
C GLY A 105 -35.14 -22.77 -3.52
N PRO A 106 -33.90 -23.18 -3.84
CA PRO A 106 -32.67 -22.48 -3.47
C PRO A 106 -32.49 -21.16 -4.24
N GLU A 107 -31.73 -20.23 -3.66
CA GLU A 107 -31.42 -18.92 -4.25
C GLU A 107 -30.50 -19.05 -5.47
N GLY A 108 -30.75 -18.23 -6.50
CA GLY A 108 -29.97 -18.20 -7.74
C GLY A 108 -28.61 -17.48 -7.57
N PRO A 109 -27.62 -17.78 -8.43
CA PRO A 109 -26.30 -17.14 -8.35
C PRO A 109 -26.35 -15.66 -8.75
N GLN A 110 -25.42 -14.86 -8.22
CA GLN A 110 -25.27 -13.46 -8.60
C GLN A 110 -24.79 -13.32 -10.05
N GLY A 111 -25.36 -12.34 -10.77
CA GLY A 111 -24.99 -12.02 -12.14
C GLY A 111 -23.57 -11.42 -12.27
N PRO A 112 -22.97 -11.45 -13.47
CA PRO A 112 -21.62 -10.94 -13.69
C PRO A 112 -21.55 -9.43 -13.47
N MET A 113 -20.36 -8.94 -13.07
CA MET A 113 -20.06 -7.51 -12.96
C MET A 113 -20.11 -6.85 -14.35
N GLY A 114 -20.65 -5.62 -14.43
CA GLY A 114 -20.73 -4.87 -15.68
C GLY A 114 -19.34 -4.50 -16.23
N GLU A 115 -19.17 -4.62 -17.55
CA GLU A 115 -17.94 -4.24 -18.24
C GLU A 115 -17.89 -2.71 -18.41
N ILE A 116 -16.77 -2.09 -18.01
CA ILE A 116 -16.50 -0.67 -18.28
C ILE A 116 -15.91 -0.58 -19.69
N SER A 117 -16.53 0.20 -20.58
CA SER A 117 -15.99 0.38 -21.93
C SER A 117 -14.80 1.35 -21.95
N ASN A 118 -13.92 1.22 -22.94
CA ASN A 118 -12.86 2.21 -23.17
C ASN A 118 -13.41 3.62 -23.40
N MET A 119 -14.66 3.74 -23.87
CA MET A 119 -15.35 5.01 -24.04
C MET A 119 -15.72 5.64 -22.69
N ASP A 120 -16.25 4.84 -21.76
CA ASP A 120 -16.58 5.29 -20.39
C ASP A 120 -15.33 5.75 -19.65
N LEU A 121 -14.23 5.00 -19.82
CA LEU A 121 -12.93 5.35 -19.26
C LEU A 121 -12.39 6.66 -19.88
N SER A 122 -12.49 6.82 -21.21
CA SER A 122 -12.02 8.03 -21.91
C SER A 122 -12.81 9.28 -21.50
N ASN A 123 -14.13 9.13 -21.31
CA ASN A 123 -15.00 10.21 -20.87
C ASN A 123 -14.70 10.63 -19.43
N ALA A 124 -14.45 9.67 -18.53
CA ALA A 124 -14.07 9.95 -17.16
C ALA A 124 -12.72 10.68 -17.04
N ILE A 125 -11.74 10.32 -17.90
CA ILE A 125 -10.39 10.91 -17.87
C ILE A 125 -10.35 12.28 -18.58
N SER A 126 -11.21 12.54 -19.57
CA SER A 126 -11.22 13.80 -20.33
C SER A 126 -11.47 15.05 -19.48
N GLY A 127 -12.15 14.92 -18.34
CA GLY A 127 -12.39 16.02 -17.40
C GLY A 127 -11.32 16.20 -16.32
N THR A 128 -10.35 15.29 -16.25
CA THR A 128 -9.26 15.37 -15.28
C THR A 128 -8.15 16.28 -15.80
N SER A 129 -7.56 17.08 -14.92
CA SER A 129 -6.41 17.91 -15.26
C SER A 129 -5.32 17.02 -15.85
N SER A 130 -4.92 17.30 -17.09
CA SER A 130 -3.75 16.66 -17.69
C SER A 130 -2.53 17.04 -16.86
N ASN A 131 -2.14 16.21 -15.89
CA ASN A 131 -0.84 16.32 -15.25
C ASN A 131 0.21 15.77 -16.23
N SER A 132 0.32 16.43 -17.38
CA SER A 132 1.37 16.15 -18.32
C SER A 132 2.64 16.73 -17.73
N ASN A 133 3.49 15.82 -17.26
CA ASN A 133 4.94 15.88 -17.35
C ASN A 133 5.53 17.23 -17.71
N GLY A 134 5.27 17.69 -18.95
CA GLY A 134 5.94 18.82 -19.60
C GLY A 134 7.45 18.66 -19.76
N VAL A 135 8.04 17.70 -19.05
CA VAL A 135 9.46 17.48 -18.85
C VAL A 135 9.79 16.21 -19.61
N ALA A 136 10.66 16.31 -20.61
CA ALA A 136 11.23 15.15 -21.26
C ALA A 136 11.93 14.23 -20.24
N THR A 137 11.97 12.92 -20.51
CA THR A 137 12.69 11.96 -19.66
C THR A 137 14.19 12.31 -19.58
N LEU A 138 14.81 12.08 -18.42
CA LEU A 138 16.23 12.34 -18.11
C LEU A 138 17.19 11.38 -18.86
N GLY A 139 17.01 11.18 -20.17
CA GLY A 139 17.84 10.32 -21.01
C GLY A 139 19.26 10.87 -21.27
N LEU A 140 19.83 11.64 -20.35
CA LEU A 140 21.21 12.11 -20.43
C LEU A 140 22.16 11.05 -19.85
N VAL A 141 22.85 10.37 -20.74
CA VAL A 141 24.06 9.61 -20.38
C VAL A 141 25.20 10.62 -20.40
N ALA A 142 25.73 10.99 -19.23
CA ALA A 142 26.91 11.85 -19.13
C ALA A 142 28.19 11.00 -19.17
N SER A 143 29.13 11.39 -20.02
CA SER A 143 30.47 10.80 -20.03
C SER A 143 31.26 11.11 -18.74
N SER A 144 32.28 10.31 -18.43
CA SER A 144 33.20 10.54 -17.29
C SER A 144 34.62 10.80 -17.81
N PRO A 145 35.15 12.04 -17.74
CA PRO A 145 34.54 13.25 -17.20
C PRO A 145 33.54 13.90 -18.18
N PRO A 146 32.49 14.59 -17.67
CA PRO A 146 31.44 15.17 -18.50
C PRO A 146 31.96 16.32 -19.38
N THR A 147 31.50 16.36 -20.62
CA THR A 147 31.81 17.42 -21.59
C THR A 147 30.98 18.68 -21.33
N GLN A 148 31.44 19.83 -21.85
CA GLN A 148 30.72 21.10 -21.74
C GLN A 148 29.31 21.04 -22.39
N ASN A 149 29.16 20.28 -23.48
CA ASN A 149 27.88 20.11 -24.16
C ASN A 149 26.88 19.28 -23.34
N GLU A 150 27.37 18.25 -22.64
CA GLU A 150 26.53 17.44 -21.74
C GLU A 150 26.07 18.27 -20.53
N MET A 151 26.95 19.10 -19.98
CA MET A 151 26.56 20.03 -18.91
C MET A 151 25.54 21.08 -19.38
N GLN A 152 25.66 21.58 -20.61
CA GLN A 152 24.68 22.51 -21.17
C GLN A 152 23.31 21.84 -21.38
N ALA A 153 23.29 20.60 -21.86
CA ALA A 153 22.04 19.86 -22.03
C ALA A 153 21.33 19.54 -20.70
N VAL A 154 22.09 19.37 -19.60
CA VAL A 154 21.52 19.31 -18.24
C VAL A 154 20.89 20.65 -17.85
N ALA A 155 21.58 21.77 -18.10
CA ALA A 155 21.07 23.10 -17.77
C ALA A 155 19.76 23.42 -18.51
N ASP A 156 19.70 23.14 -19.82
CA ASP A 156 18.50 23.38 -20.63
C ASP A 156 17.30 22.55 -20.13
N LYS A 157 17.54 21.33 -19.62
CA LYS A 157 16.50 20.48 -19.03
C LYS A 157 16.02 20.97 -17.66
N LEU A 158 16.91 21.56 -16.86
CA LEU A 158 16.53 22.21 -15.61
C LEU A 158 15.62 23.41 -15.88
N ASP A 159 15.90 24.18 -16.92
CA ASP A 159 15.05 25.30 -17.33
C ASP A 159 13.68 24.85 -17.84
N GLU A 160 13.61 23.74 -18.59
CA GLU A 160 12.34 23.09 -19.00
C GLU A 160 11.50 22.68 -17.78
N LEU A 161 12.13 22.04 -16.79
CA LEU A 161 11.47 21.63 -15.53
C LEU A 161 10.97 22.84 -14.73
N ILE A 162 11.78 23.88 -14.58
CA ILE A 162 11.41 25.08 -13.84
C ILE A 162 10.22 25.78 -14.51
N ASN A 163 10.19 25.84 -15.83
CA ASN A 163 9.08 26.44 -16.56
C ASN A 163 7.81 25.59 -16.49
N ALA A 164 7.93 24.25 -16.49
CA ALA A 164 6.80 23.35 -16.30
C ALA A 164 6.17 23.48 -14.90
N LEU A 165 6.98 23.71 -13.85
CA LEU A 165 6.51 23.89 -12.47
C LEU A 165 5.90 25.27 -12.16
N ARG A 166 6.06 26.25 -13.05
CA ARG A 166 5.54 27.61 -12.88
C ARG A 166 4.17 27.85 -13.54
N ARG A 167 3.59 26.81 -14.15
CA ARG A 167 2.28 26.87 -14.83
C ARG A 167 1.17 26.38 -13.92
#